data_AF-A0A519D4R5-F1
#
_entry.id   AF-A0A519D4R5-F1
#
_cell.length_a   1.000
_cell.length_b   1.000
_cell.length_c   1.000
_cell.angle_alpha   90.00
_cell.angle_beta   90.00
_cell.angle_gamma   90.00
#
_symmetry.space_group_name_H-M   'P 1'
#
loop_
_entity.id
_entity.type
_entity.pdbx_description
1 polymer ?
#
loop_
_entity_poly.entity_id
_entity_poly.type
_entity_poly.pdbx_seq_one_letter_code
_entity_poly.pdbx_strand_id
1 'polypeptide(L)'
;MEGDLGKARAQKVGSWVFGVSIFFLISFFLAPATLDEDSVPRLSGRANAFDYAKEDGWGSWGNGENEGAIGHNQPAEGLFSWTTLNPYAGFIYSFGDLNCHQKHERSWEINGNQMPVCTRDVGIFLGLAIGAWIFSRRGSNRWTITDSFLSVLGSTRLELIYKSSKRKIAAAAIVGISVLPIAIDGFSQMLTSYESTNPVRLITGGAFGVFLGLLIAAMFSAKPSDFEGRPELVRLPGGARLVKNEEE
;
A
#
# COMPACT_ATOMS: atom_id res chain seq x y z
N MET A 1 -9.18 34.51 10.77
CA MET A 1 -9.70 33.32 10.09
C MET A 1 -8.78 32.16 10.46
N GLU A 2 -9.00 31.53 11.61
CA GLU A 2 -8.22 30.36 12.04
C GLU A 2 -8.45 29.24 11.03
N GLY A 3 -7.42 28.94 10.23
CA GLY A 3 -7.43 27.78 9.35
C GLY A 3 -7.72 26.52 10.17
N ASP A 4 -8.52 25.61 9.61
CA ASP A 4 -8.73 24.30 10.22
C ASP A 4 -7.36 23.60 10.35
N LEU A 5 -6.75 23.66 11.54
CA LEU A 5 -5.43 23.10 11.84
C LEU A 5 -5.36 21.61 11.43
N GLY A 6 -6.49 20.90 11.59
CA GLY A 6 -6.61 19.51 11.18
C GLY A 6 -6.53 19.33 9.66
N LYS A 7 -7.05 20.30 8.90
CA LYS A 7 -7.03 20.28 7.43
C LYS A 7 -5.64 20.47 6.86
N ALA A 8 -4.86 21.41 7.40
CA ALA A 8 -3.51 21.68 6.94
C ALA A 8 -2.58 20.46 7.11
N ARG A 9 -2.65 19.78 8.27
CA ARG A 9 -1.91 18.52 8.46
C ARG A 9 -2.36 17.46 7.47
N ALA A 10 -3.67 17.21 7.36
CA ALA A 10 -4.18 16.16 6.49
C ALA A 10 -3.78 16.37 5.02
N GLN A 11 -3.81 17.62 4.53
CA GLN A 11 -3.32 18.00 3.21
C GLN A 11 -1.83 17.66 3.03
N LYS A 12 -0.99 18.07 3.99
CA LYS A 12 0.45 17.81 3.96
C LYS A 12 0.77 16.31 3.97
N VAL A 13 0.24 15.59 4.96
CA VAL A 13 0.48 14.15 5.15
C VAL A 13 -0.07 13.35 3.98
N GLY A 14 -1.31 13.61 3.54
CA GLY A 14 -1.89 12.94 2.37
C GLY A 14 -1.07 13.18 1.10
N SER A 15 -0.52 14.38 0.92
CA SER A 15 0.36 14.68 -0.23
C SER A 15 1.70 13.95 -0.15
N TRP A 16 2.28 13.78 1.04
CA TRP A 16 3.50 12.97 1.23
C TRP A 16 3.27 11.50 0.91
N VAL A 17 2.21 10.92 1.47
CA VAL A 17 1.85 9.52 1.20
C VAL A 17 1.59 9.34 -0.31
N PHE A 18 0.86 10.26 -0.94
CA PHE A 18 0.65 10.26 -2.39
C PHE A 18 1.98 10.30 -3.17
N GLY A 19 2.89 11.20 -2.80
CA GLY A 19 4.19 11.36 -3.47
C GLY A 19 5.05 10.10 -3.40
N VAL A 20 5.15 9.49 -2.21
CA VAL A 20 5.90 8.23 -2.02
C VAL A 20 5.29 7.10 -2.85
N SER A 21 3.96 6.99 -2.89
CA SER A 21 3.31 5.90 -3.61
C SER A 21 3.36 6.07 -5.12
N ILE A 22 3.26 7.29 -5.63
CA ILE A 22 3.48 7.58 -7.05
C ILE A 22 4.94 7.34 -7.44
N PHE A 23 5.89 7.71 -6.58
CA PHE A 23 7.30 7.42 -6.80
C PHE A 23 7.50 5.91 -7.04
N PHE A 24 7.07 5.05 -6.11
CA PHE A 24 7.20 3.61 -6.29
C PHE A 24 6.41 3.09 -7.50
N LEU A 25 5.16 3.53 -7.67
CA LEU A 25 4.33 3.11 -8.81
C LEU A 25 5.02 3.38 -10.14
N ILE A 26 5.50 4.60 -10.36
CA ILE A 26 6.22 4.98 -11.59
C ILE A 26 7.53 4.20 -11.69
N SER A 27 8.26 4.10 -10.59
CA SER A 27 9.54 3.41 -10.55
C SER A 27 9.46 1.93 -10.89
N PHE A 28 8.36 1.24 -10.59
CA PHE A 28 8.17 -0.15 -11.03
C PHE A 28 8.22 -0.31 -12.55
N PHE A 29 7.79 0.71 -13.30
CA PHE A 29 7.88 0.70 -14.77
C PHE A 29 9.20 1.26 -15.27
N LEU A 30 9.71 2.33 -14.64
CA LEU A 30 10.94 2.97 -15.09
C LEU A 30 12.19 2.13 -14.81
N ALA A 31 12.28 1.45 -13.67
CA ALA A 31 13.45 0.63 -13.33
C ALA A 31 13.77 -0.41 -14.42
N PRO A 32 12.87 -1.34 -14.80
CA PRO A 32 13.14 -2.28 -15.90
C PRO A 32 13.36 -1.60 -17.25
N ALA A 33 12.72 -0.46 -17.51
CA ALA A 33 12.91 0.31 -18.75
C ALA A 33 14.29 0.97 -18.86
N THR A 34 14.98 1.19 -17.74
CA THR A 34 16.33 1.78 -17.70
C THR A 34 17.46 0.76 -17.74
N LEU A 35 17.13 -0.53 -17.69
CA LEU A 35 18.09 -1.63 -17.77
C LEU A 35 18.27 -2.07 -19.22
N ASP A 36 19.39 -2.75 -19.49
CA ASP A 36 19.62 -3.40 -20.77
C ASP A 36 18.51 -4.41 -21.05
N GLU A 37 18.21 -4.60 -22.34
CA GLU A 37 17.18 -5.53 -22.78
C GLU A 37 17.51 -6.97 -22.31
N ASP A 38 16.49 -7.70 -21.84
CA ASP A 38 16.60 -9.08 -21.36
C ASP A 38 17.64 -9.32 -20.23
N SER A 39 18.00 -8.27 -19.47
CA SER A 39 18.95 -8.35 -18.36
C SER A 39 18.36 -8.86 -17.04
N VAL A 40 17.03 -8.81 -16.88
CA VAL A 40 16.32 -9.36 -15.73
C VAL A 40 15.53 -10.59 -16.15
N PRO A 41 15.96 -11.80 -15.74
CA PRO A 41 15.30 -13.04 -16.12
C PRO A 41 13.95 -13.19 -15.40
N ARG A 42 13.26 -14.31 -15.66
CA ARG A 42 12.09 -14.69 -14.88
C ARG A 42 12.49 -14.96 -13.44
N LEU A 43 11.82 -14.29 -12.52
CA LEU A 43 12.03 -14.43 -11.07
C LEU A 43 10.84 -15.16 -10.43
N SER A 44 11.09 -15.72 -9.26
CA SER A 44 10.09 -16.32 -8.38
C SER A 44 10.71 -16.48 -6.99
N GLY A 45 10.30 -15.63 -6.05
CA GLY A 45 10.83 -15.55 -4.69
C GLY A 45 9.76 -15.69 -3.59
N ARG A 46 10.19 -15.50 -2.36
CA ARG A 46 9.36 -15.42 -1.14
C ARG A 46 9.04 -13.96 -0.87
N ALA A 47 7.77 -13.66 -0.58
CA ALA A 47 7.44 -12.35 -0.03
C ALA A 47 8.00 -12.18 1.39
N ASN A 48 8.32 -10.95 1.77
CA ASN A 48 8.89 -10.57 3.07
C ASN A 48 10.30 -11.14 3.31
N ALA A 49 11.08 -11.37 2.24
CA ALA A 49 12.45 -11.87 2.30
C ALA A 49 13.33 -11.19 1.23
N PHE A 50 14.66 -11.23 1.40
CA PHE A 50 15.57 -10.92 0.30
C PHE A 50 16.04 -12.23 -0.31
N ASP A 51 15.72 -12.47 -1.57
CA ASP A 51 16.00 -13.70 -2.31
C ASP A 51 16.92 -13.48 -3.52
N TYR A 52 17.03 -12.24 -4.00
CA TYR A 52 17.84 -11.85 -5.15
C TYR A 52 18.83 -10.72 -4.84
N ALA A 53 19.23 -10.57 -3.57
CA ALA A 53 20.24 -9.60 -3.18
C ALA A 53 21.60 -9.91 -3.80
N LYS A 54 21.95 -11.19 -3.90
CA LYS A 54 23.21 -11.67 -4.49
C LYS A 54 22.95 -12.94 -5.28
N GLU A 55 23.87 -13.26 -6.20
CA GLU A 55 23.86 -14.56 -6.90
C GLU A 55 24.15 -15.72 -5.94
N ASP A 56 24.99 -15.49 -4.92
CA ASP A 56 25.38 -16.47 -3.92
C ASP A 56 25.40 -15.90 -2.48
N GLY A 57 25.28 -16.80 -1.50
CA GLY A 57 25.36 -16.48 -0.08
C GLY A 57 24.10 -15.85 0.52
N TRP A 58 24.26 -14.75 1.26
CA TRP A 58 23.11 -14.10 1.92
C TRP A 58 22.19 -13.45 0.89
N GLY A 59 20.90 -13.74 1.00
CA GLY A 59 19.88 -13.19 0.13
C GLY A 59 19.94 -13.70 -1.31
N SER A 60 20.44 -14.93 -1.51
CA SER A 60 20.51 -15.58 -2.82
C SER A 60 19.57 -16.79 -2.93
N TRP A 61 18.60 -16.93 -2.01
CA TRP A 61 17.71 -18.11 -2.00
C TRP A 61 16.93 -18.26 -3.32
N GLY A 62 16.55 -17.15 -3.93
CA GLY A 62 15.85 -17.11 -5.22
C GLY A 62 16.71 -17.62 -6.38
N ASN A 63 18.04 -17.64 -6.24
CA ASN A 63 18.99 -18.19 -7.22
C ASN A 63 19.22 -19.70 -7.11
N GLY A 64 18.52 -20.38 -6.19
CA GLY A 64 18.61 -21.83 -6.03
C GLY A 64 17.78 -22.65 -7.02
N GLU A 65 18.01 -23.96 -7.00
CA GLU A 65 17.19 -24.97 -7.69
C GLU A 65 15.92 -25.27 -6.89
N ASN A 66 15.02 -24.28 -6.77
CA ASN A 66 13.81 -24.42 -5.98
C ASN A 66 12.71 -25.17 -6.76
N GLU A 67 11.88 -25.92 -6.03
CA GLU A 67 10.73 -26.65 -6.59
C GLU A 67 9.46 -26.36 -5.77
N GLY A 68 8.30 -26.44 -6.43
CA GLY A 68 6.99 -26.34 -5.77
C GLY A 68 6.26 -25.01 -6.04
N ALA A 69 5.49 -24.54 -5.05
CA ALA A 69 4.58 -23.41 -5.21
C ALA A 69 5.24 -22.02 -5.05
N ILE A 70 6.47 -21.96 -4.51
CA ILE A 70 7.26 -20.75 -4.30
C ILE A 70 8.68 -21.06 -4.76
N GLY A 71 9.29 -20.17 -5.54
CA GLY A 71 10.56 -20.45 -6.19
C GLY A 71 10.39 -21.22 -7.49
N HIS A 72 11.47 -21.28 -8.25
CA HIS A 72 11.65 -22.19 -9.39
C HIS A 72 13.13 -22.53 -9.55
N ASN A 73 13.45 -23.36 -10.54
CA ASN A 73 14.83 -23.63 -10.94
C ASN A 73 15.42 -22.38 -11.61
N GLN A 74 15.95 -21.46 -10.81
CA GLN A 74 16.48 -20.19 -11.30
C GLN A 74 17.70 -20.36 -12.23
N PRO A 75 18.65 -21.29 -11.99
CA PRO A 75 19.74 -21.55 -12.94
C PRO A 75 19.29 -21.83 -14.37
N ALA A 76 18.10 -22.42 -14.58
CA ALA A 76 17.56 -22.68 -15.91
C ALA A 76 16.96 -21.43 -16.58
N GLU A 77 16.57 -20.42 -15.81
CA GLU A 77 16.00 -19.15 -16.29
C GLU A 77 17.07 -18.03 -16.39
N GLY A 78 18.20 -18.18 -15.68
CA GLY A 78 19.28 -17.20 -15.56
C GLY A 78 19.37 -16.65 -14.13
N LEU A 79 20.60 -16.47 -13.61
CA LEU A 79 20.81 -15.91 -12.28
C LEU A 79 20.55 -14.40 -12.25
N PHE A 80 20.17 -13.88 -11.07
CA PHE A 80 19.87 -12.47 -10.91
C PHE A 80 20.36 -11.92 -9.56
N SER A 81 20.88 -10.69 -9.57
CA SER A 81 21.29 -9.97 -8.37
C SER A 81 20.94 -8.49 -8.50
N TRP A 82 20.05 -7.98 -7.64
CA TRP A 82 19.73 -6.55 -7.70
C TRP A 82 20.87 -5.66 -7.17
N THR A 83 21.85 -6.21 -6.43
CA THR A 83 23.02 -5.43 -5.97
C THR A 83 24.04 -5.12 -7.06
N THR A 84 23.99 -5.82 -8.19
CA THR A 84 24.87 -5.55 -9.35
C THR A 84 24.27 -4.54 -10.33
N LEU A 85 22.98 -4.23 -10.19
CA LEU A 85 22.30 -3.21 -10.98
C LEU A 85 22.77 -1.80 -10.64
N ASN A 86 22.43 -0.83 -11.49
CA ASN A 86 22.60 0.58 -11.14
C ASN A 86 21.81 0.93 -9.84
N PRO A 87 22.24 1.92 -9.04
CA PRO A 87 21.67 2.17 -7.72
C PRO A 87 20.16 2.40 -7.71
N TYR A 88 19.62 3.03 -8.77
CA TYR A 88 18.19 3.28 -8.88
C TYR A 88 17.41 1.99 -9.11
N ALA A 89 17.76 1.22 -10.15
CA ALA A 89 17.09 -0.04 -10.43
C ALA A 89 17.27 -1.04 -9.28
N GLY A 90 18.50 -1.17 -8.74
CA GLY A 90 18.79 -2.03 -7.60
C GLY A 90 17.93 -1.70 -6.38
N PHE A 91 17.71 -0.41 -6.06
CA PHE A 91 16.80 0.00 -4.99
C PHE A 91 15.35 -0.46 -5.24
N ILE A 92 14.83 -0.28 -6.46
CA ILE A 92 13.45 -0.66 -6.80
C ILE A 92 13.27 -2.18 -6.82
N TYR A 93 14.23 -2.93 -7.37
CA TYR A 93 14.21 -4.39 -7.33
C TYR A 93 14.39 -4.94 -5.91
N SER A 94 15.20 -4.29 -5.06
CA SER A 94 15.29 -4.68 -3.64
C SER A 94 13.98 -4.46 -2.88
N PHE A 95 13.24 -3.39 -3.20
CA PHE A 95 11.90 -3.17 -2.65
C PHE A 95 10.93 -4.26 -3.10
N GLY A 96 11.00 -4.63 -4.38
CA GLY A 96 10.20 -5.70 -4.95
C GLY A 96 10.50 -7.07 -4.34
N ASP A 97 11.78 -7.44 -4.26
CA ASP A 97 12.28 -8.67 -3.63
C ASP A 97 11.76 -8.79 -2.19
N LEU A 98 11.89 -7.71 -1.40
CA LEU A 98 11.43 -7.69 -0.02
C LEU A 98 9.91 -7.87 0.12
N ASN A 99 9.08 -7.29 -0.75
CA ASN A 99 7.63 -7.20 -0.50
C ASN A 99 6.80 -8.16 -1.35
N CYS A 100 7.33 -8.61 -2.49
CA CYS A 100 6.62 -9.36 -3.50
C CYS A 100 7.21 -10.76 -3.64
N HIS A 101 6.37 -11.73 -4.00
CA HIS A 101 6.87 -13.04 -4.44
C HIS A 101 7.55 -12.99 -5.82
N GLN A 102 7.47 -11.88 -6.55
CA GLN A 102 8.06 -11.69 -7.88
C GLN A 102 7.78 -12.82 -8.88
N LYS A 103 6.65 -13.52 -8.74
CA LYS A 103 6.27 -14.63 -9.62
C LYS A 103 6.13 -14.14 -11.06
N HIS A 104 6.92 -14.70 -11.98
CA HIS A 104 6.94 -14.28 -13.38
C HIS A 104 5.56 -14.34 -14.04
N GLU A 105 4.76 -15.38 -13.77
CA GLU A 105 3.43 -15.57 -14.37
C GLU A 105 2.38 -14.54 -13.92
N ARG A 106 2.73 -13.70 -12.94
CA ARG A 106 1.88 -12.65 -12.36
C ARG A 106 2.45 -11.26 -12.57
N SER A 107 3.65 -11.17 -13.15
CA SER A 107 4.39 -9.94 -13.37
C SER A 107 4.34 -9.58 -14.85
N TRP A 108 4.41 -8.30 -15.16
CA TRP A 108 4.58 -7.86 -16.54
C TRP A 108 6.07 -7.73 -16.85
N GLU A 109 6.38 -7.63 -18.14
CA GLU A 109 7.73 -7.41 -18.65
C GLU A 109 7.79 -6.07 -19.38
N ILE A 110 8.92 -5.37 -19.23
CA ILE A 110 9.22 -4.10 -19.90
C ILE A 110 10.65 -4.20 -20.41
N ASN A 111 10.86 -3.97 -21.71
CA ASN A 111 12.19 -4.12 -22.33
C ASN A 111 12.78 -5.54 -22.14
N GLY A 112 11.93 -6.57 -22.22
CA GLY A 112 12.33 -7.97 -21.93
C GLY A 112 12.58 -8.28 -20.44
N ASN A 113 12.64 -7.25 -19.60
CA ASN A 113 12.93 -7.39 -18.17
C ASN A 113 11.65 -7.63 -17.37
N GLN A 114 11.62 -8.68 -16.55
CA GLN A 114 10.54 -8.87 -15.60
C GLN A 114 10.44 -7.67 -14.64
N MET A 115 9.24 -7.13 -14.45
CA MET A 115 8.99 -6.06 -13.48
C MET A 115 9.39 -6.48 -12.06
N PRO A 116 9.83 -5.51 -11.22
CA PRO A 116 10.27 -5.77 -9.85
C PRO A 116 9.15 -6.26 -8.93
N VAL A 117 7.88 -6.08 -9.31
CA VAL A 117 6.70 -6.51 -8.54
C VAL A 117 5.63 -7.08 -9.47
N CYS A 118 4.74 -7.88 -8.90
CA CYS A 118 3.60 -8.44 -9.64
C CYS A 118 2.49 -7.40 -9.89
N THR A 119 1.57 -7.74 -10.80
CA THR A 119 0.41 -6.89 -11.16
C THR A 119 -0.51 -6.55 -9.98
N ARG A 120 -0.55 -7.38 -8.93
CA ARG A 120 -1.30 -7.07 -7.71
C ARG A 120 -0.70 -5.89 -6.98
N ASP A 121 0.61 -5.84 -6.84
CA ASP A 121 1.31 -4.77 -6.12
C ASP A 121 1.28 -3.46 -6.91
N VAL A 122 1.34 -3.53 -8.25
CA VAL A 122 1.03 -2.37 -9.12
C VAL A 122 -0.35 -1.81 -8.78
N GLY A 123 -1.36 -2.69 -8.64
CA GLY A 123 -2.71 -2.30 -8.22
C GLY A 123 -2.71 -1.66 -6.84
N ILE A 124 -2.08 -2.29 -5.85
CA ILE A 124 -1.98 -1.77 -4.47
C ILE A 124 -1.38 -0.37 -4.46
N PHE A 125 -0.26 -0.14 -5.15
CA PHE A 125 0.39 1.17 -5.18
C PHE A 125 -0.42 2.24 -5.92
N LEU A 126 -1.08 1.87 -7.02
CA LEU A 126 -2.04 2.75 -7.71
C LEU A 126 -3.19 3.15 -6.78
N GLY A 127 -3.79 2.16 -6.11
CA GLY A 127 -4.84 2.40 -5.13
C GLY A 127 -4.36 3.28 -3.98
N LEU A 128 -3.17 3.01 -3.42
CA LEU A 128 -2.58 3.76 -2.33
C LEU A 128 -2.42 5.24 -2.72
N ALA A 129 -1.88 5.50 -3.91
CA ALA A 129 -1.79 6.86 -4.44
C ALA A 129 -3.17 7.52 -4.53
N ILE A 130 -4.18 6.86 -5.10
CA ILE A 130 -5.55 7.38 -5.19
C ILE A 130 -6.12 7.67 -3.79
N GLY A 131 -6.00 6.74 -2.85
CA GLY A 131 -6.50 6.88 -1.48
C GLY A 131 -5.83 8.05 -0.73
N ALA A 132 -4.50 8.16 -0.83
CA ALA A 132 -3.74 9.26 -0.24
C ALA A 132 -4.08 10.62 -0.88
N TRP A 133 -4.30 10.66 -2.19
CA TRP A 133 -4.78 11.85 -2.88
C TRP A 133 -6.19 12.24 -2.42
N ILE A 134 -7.12 11.29 -2.29
CA ILE A 134 -8.45 11.56 -1.73
C ILE A 134 -8.32 12.14 -0.31
N PHE A 135 -7.45 11.56 0.53
CA PHE A 135 -7.22 12.05 1.88
C PHE A 135 -6.63 13.47 1.89
N SER A 136 -5.66 13.77 1.01
CA SER A 136 -5.06 15.10 0.94
C SER A 136 -6.11 16.18 0.58
N ARG A 137 -7.12 15.83 -0.23
CA ARG A 137 -8.19 16.77 -0.60
C ARG A 137 -9.31 16.83 0.44
N ARG A 138 -9.72 15.69 1.01
CA ARG A 138 -10.96 15.56 1.78
C ARG A 138 -10.74 15.31 3.27
N GLY A 139 -9.63 14.71 3.65
CA GLY A 139 -9.31 14.35 5.03
C GLY A 139 -9.07 15.55 5.94
N SER A 140 -9.06 15.30 7.24
CA SER A 140 -8.71 16.23 8.33
C SER A 140 -8.17 15.42 9.51
N ASN A 141 -7.12 15.91 10.19
CA ASN A 141 -6.71 15.38 11.49
C ASN A 141 -7.83 15.68 12.49
N ARG A 142 -8.36 14.63 13.12
CA ARG A 142 -9.43 14.72 14.13
C ARG A 142 -9.07 13.99 15.40
N TRP A 143 -7.80 14.06 15.79
CA TRP A 143 -7.24 13.49 17.01
C TRP A 143 -7.08 11.96 17.01
N THR A 144 -8.15 11.23 16.71
CA THR A 144 -8.08 9.76 16.62
C THR A 144 -7.91 9.29 15.18
N ILE A 145 -7.35 8.09 15.01
CA ILE A 145 -7.21 7.45 13.70
C ILE A 145 -8.59 7.24 13.06
N THR A 146 -9.57 6.75 13.84
CA THR A 146 -10.93 6.51 13.33
C THR A 146 -11.61 7.80 12.86
N ASP A 147 -11.54 8.88 13.65
CA ASP A 147 -12.18 10.14 13.29
C ASP A 147 -11.48 10.79 12.09
N SER A 148 -10.14 10.70 12.04
CA SER A 148 -9.35 11.19 10.90
C SER A 148 -9.62 10.37 9.64
N PHE A 149 -9.72 9.05 9.74
CA PHE A 149 -10.04 8.16 8.63
C PHE A 149 -11.44 8.44 8.07
N LEU A 150 -12.46 8.54 8.93
CA LEU A 150 -13.83 8.82 8.51
C LEU A 150 -14.01 10.26 8.01
N SER A 151 -13.07 11.17 8.26
CA SER A 151 -13.16 12.57 7.82
C SER A 151 -13.25 12.76 6.31
N VAL A 152 -12.83 11.77 5.52
CA VAL A 152 -12.96 11.78 4.06
C VAL A 152 -14.42 11.65 3.61
N LEU A 153 -15.29 11.12 4.47
CA LEU A 153 -16.73 11.06 4.24
C LEU A 153 -17.31 12.47 4.31
N GLY A 154 -18.15 12.83 3.34
CA GLY A 154 -18.79 14.15 3.29
C GLY A 154 -19.55 14.49 4.58
N SER A 155 -19.64 15.79 4.88
CA SER A 155 -20.19 16.33 6.15
C SER A 155 -21.54 15.72 6.54
N THR A 156 -22.48 15.60 5.59
CA THR A 156 -23.81 15.03 5.83
C THR A 156 -23.78 13.59 6.34
N ARG A 157 -23.03 12.69 5.66
CA ARG A 157 -22.92 11.27 6.06
C ARG A 157 -22.23 11.13 7.40
N LEU A 158 -21.20 11.97 7.60
CA LEU A 158 -20.39 11.91 8.79
C LEU A 158 -21.16 12.40 10.01
N GLU A 159 -21.98 13.44 9.89
CA GLU A 159 -22.88 13.86 10.96
C GLU A 159 -23.87 12.77 11.39
N LEU A 160 -24.45 12.03 10.44
CA LEU A 160 -25.34 10.89 10.73
C LEU A 160 -24.61 9.77 11.50
N ILE A 161 -23.36 9.47 11.12
CA ILE A 161 -22.54 8.47 11.81
C ILE A 161 -22.24 8.88 13.26
N TYR A 162 -21.97 10.17 13.49
CA TYR A 162 -21.72 10.68 14.84
C TYR A 162 -22.99 10.70 15.69
N LYS A 163 -24.12 11.17 15.15
CA LYS A 163 -25.41 11.18 15.85
C LYS A 163 -25.90 9.78 16.23
N SER A 164 -25.63 8.79 15.39
CA SER A 164 -25.99 7.38 15.67
C SER A 164 -25.01 6.66 16.61
N SER A 165 -23.90 7.28 17.01
CA SER A 165 -22.82 6.65 17.80
C SER A 165 -22.20 5.40 17.15
N LYS A 166 -22.34 5.23 15.82
CA LYS A 166 -21.89 4.03 15.08
C LYS A 166 -20.52 4.20 14.41
N ARG A 167 -19.70 5.17 14.83
CA ARG A 167 -18.40 5.48 14.18
C ARG A 167 -17.46 4.27 14.04
N LYS A 168 -17.31 3.47 15.11
CA LYS A 168 -16.44 2.27 15.08
C LYS A 168 -16.97 1.21 14.12
N ILE A 169 -18.29 1.01 14.11
CA ILE A 169 -18.97 0.06 13.20
C ILE A 169 -18.82 0.52 11.75
N ALA A 170 -19.03 1.82 11.47
CA ALA A 170 -18.86 2.38 10.14
C ALA A 170 -17.42 2.22 9.63
N ALA A 171 -16.42 2.50 10.48
CA ALA A 171 -15.02 2.29 10.14
C ALA A 171 -14.71 0.80 9.86
N ALA A 172 -15.17 -0.10 10.73
CA ALA A 172 -15.00 -1.55 10.55
C ALA A 172 -15.68 -2.06 9.27
N ALA A 173 -16.87 -1.55 8.93
CA ALA A 173 -17.56 -1.90 7.71
C ALA A 173 -16.79 -1.46 6.46
N ILE A 174 -16.24 -0.24 6.45
CA ILE A 174 -15.40 0.25 5.35
C ILE A 174 -14.14 -0.61 5.21
N VAL A 175 -13.45 -0.90 6.32
CA VAL A 175 -12.28 -1.79 6.33
C VAL A 175 -12.64 -3.16 5.75
N GLY A 176 -13.72 -3.77 6.24
CA GLY A 176 -14.18 -5.08 5.78
C GLY A 176 -14.46 -5.10 4.28
N ILE A 177 -15.23 -4.13 3.78
CA ILE A 177 -15.56 -4.02 2.35
C ILE A 177 -14.31 -3.84 1.48
N SER A 178 -13.32 -3.08 1.95
CA SER A 178 -12.10 -2.81 1.18
C SER A 178 -11.08 -3.95 1.20
N VAL A 179 -11.04 -4.75 2.28
CA VAL A 179 -10.10 -5.88 2.42
C VAL A 179 -10.67 -7.18 1.84
N LEU A 180 -11.99 -7.36 1.89
CA LEU A 180 -12.63 -8.62 1.53
C LEU A 180 -12.31 -9.09 0.09
N PRO A 181 -12.30 -8.23 -0.96
CA PRO A 181 -12.02 -8.68 -2.32
C PRO A 181 -10.62 -9.31 -2.47
N ILE A 182 -9.58 -8.67 -1.95
CA ILE A 182 -8.21 -9.20 -2.03
C ILE A 182 -8.02 -10.43 -1.14
N ALA A 183 -8.70 -10.47 0.01
CA ALA A 183 -8.67 -11.61 0.91
C ALA A 183 -9.34 -12.84 0.29
N ILE A 184 -10.52 -12.69 -0.32
CA ILE A 184 -11.20 -13.78 -1.04
C ILE A 184 -10.31 -14.24 -2.20
N ASP A 185 -9.84 -13.32 -3.03
CA ASP A 185 -9.01 -13.63 -4.21
C ASP A 185 -7.73 -14.38 -3.82
N GLY A 186 -7.00 -13.92 -2.80
CA GLY A 186 -5.80 -14.59 -2.30
C GLY A 186 -6.08 -15.92 -1.61
N PHE A 187 -7.11 -16.00 -0.77
CA PHE A 187 -7.44 -17.21 -0.01
C PHE A 187 -7.99 -18.33 -0.90
N SER A 188 -8.79 -17.99 -1.93
CA SER A 188 -9.25 -18.95 -2.92
C SER A 188 -8.09 -19.59 -3.69
N GLN A 189 -7.04 -18.81 -4.03
CA GLN A 189 -5.81 -19.36 -4.65
C GLN A 189 -5.03 -20.30 -3.73
N MET A 190 -5.06 -20.06 -2.42
CA MET A 190 -4.38 -20.96 -1.46
C MET A 190 -5.09 -22.31 -1.30
N LEU A 191 -6.40 -22.37 -1.53
CA LEU A 191 -7.22 -23.55 -1.25
C LEU A 191 -7.64 -24.34 -2.51
N THR A 192 -7.47 -23.77 -3.69
CA THR A 192 -8.00 -24.34 -4.94
C THR A 192 -7.00 -24.20 -6.09
N SER A 193 -7.30 -24.79 -7.24
CA SER A 193 -6.54 -24.63 -8.48
C SER A 193 -6.84 -23.31 -9.22
N TYR A 194 -7.70 -22.46 -8.67
CA TYR A 194 -7.99 -21.15 -9.24
C TYR A 194 -6.75 -20.26 -9.19
N GLU A 195 -6.45 -19.59 -10.30
CA GLU A 195 -5.43 -18.55 -10.39
C GLU A 195 -6.05 -17.26 -10.93
N SER A 196 -5.76 -16.14 -10.27
CA SER A 196 -6.30 -14.85 -10.71
C SER A 196 -5.70 -14.44 -12.05
N THR A 197 -6.47 -13.72 -12.87
CA THR A 197 -5.90 -13.04 -14.03
C THR A 197 -5.31 -11.69 -13.63
N ASN A 198 -4.39 -11.15 -14.44
CA ASN A 198 -3.76 -9.85 -14.15
C ASN A 198 -4.77 -8.70 -13.95
N PRO A 199 -5.88 -8.59 -14.71
CA PRO A 199 -6.93 -7.60 -14.43
C PRO A 199 -7.58 -7.77 -13.05
N VAL A 200 -7.86 -9.02 -12.63
CA VAL A 200 -8.44 -9.28 -11.30
C VAL A 200 -7.45 -8.87 -10.21
N ARG A 201 -6.17 -9.24 -10.34
CA ARG A 201 -5.09 -8.85 -9.41
C ARG A 201 -4.98 -7.35 -9.28
N LEU A 202 -5.04 -6.62 -10.39
CA LEU A 202 -4.98 -5.17 -10.42
C LEU A 202 -6.19 -4.54 -9.72
N ILE A 203 -7.41 -5.05 -9.95
CA ILE A 203 -8.65 -4.53 -9.34
C ILE A 203 -8.70 -4.80 -7.84
N THR A 204 -8.45 -6.04 -7.41
CA THR A 204 -8.50 -6.41 -5.98
C THR A 204 -7.38 -5.73 -5.21
N GLY A 205 -6.17 -5.67 -5.79
CA GLY A 205 -5.04 -4.89 -5.27
C GLY A 205 -5.36 -3.41 -5.18
N GLY A 206 -5.93 -2.81 -6.24
CA GLY A 206 -6.31 -1.40 -6.28
C GLY A 206 -7.35 -1.01 -5.23
N ALA A 207 -8.39 -1.80 -5.06
CA ALA A 207 -9.41 -1.56 -4.03
C ALA A 207 -8.81 -1.57 -2.62
N PHE A 208 -7.96 -2.56 -2.33
CA PHE A 208 -7.23 -2.64 -1.06
C PHE A 208 -6.26 -1.46 -0.89
N GLY A 209 -5.54 -1.09 -1.95
CA GLY A 209 -4.63 0.04 -1.98
C GLY A 209 -5.31 1.36 -1.62
N VAL A 210 -6.50 1.66 -2.17
CA VAL A 210 -7.26 2.89 -1.83
C VAL A 210 -7.51 2.97 -0.34
N PHE A 211 -7.95 1.87 0.26
CA PHE A 211 -8.14 1.80 1.70
C PHE A 211 -6.82 2.01 2.46
N LEU A 212 -5.75 1.34 2.06
CA LEU A 212 -4.45 1.46 2.71
C LEU A 212 -3.93 2.89 2.67
N GLY A 213 -4.06 3.59 1.54
CA GLY A 213 -3.66 4.99 1.42
C GLY A 213 -4.48 5.94 2.30
N LEU A 214 -5.79 5.73 2.40
CA LEU A 214 -6.65 6.46 3.33
C LEU A 214 -6.26 6.21 4.79
N LEU A 215 -5.99 4.95 5.15
CA LEU A 215 -5.64 4.55 6.50
C LEU A 215 -4.27 5.10 6.91
N ILE A 216 -3.24 4.91 6.08
CA ILE A 216 -1.88 5.42 6.34
C ILE A 216 -1.89 6.94 6.51
N ALA A 217 -2.56 7.66 5.60
CA ALA A 217 -2.65 9.11 5.70
C ALA A 217 -3.40 9.54 6.97
N ALA A 218 -4.46 8.82 7.36
CA ALA A 218 -5.17 9.07 8.62
C ALA A 218 -4.31 8.80 9.86
N MET A 219 -3.57 7.68 9.90
CA MET A 219 -2.69 7.32 11.00
C MET A 219 -1.61 8.37 11.23
N PHE A 220 -0.93 8.81 10.17
CA PHE A 220 0.10 9.84 10.28
C PHE A 220 -0.47 11.25 10.49
N SER A 221 -1.74 11.47 10.17
CA SER A 221 -2.41 12.74 10.44
C SER A 221 -2.92 12.86 11.87
N ALA A 222 -3.40 11.75 12.48
CA ALA A 222 -4.04 11.72 13.79
C ALA A 222 -3.06 12.04 14.93
N LYS A 223 -2.83 13.34 15.15
CA LYS A 223 -1.82 13.84 16.10
C LYS A 223 -2.42 14.90 17.03
N PRO A 224 -2.60 14.59 18.33
CA PRO A 224 -3.15 15.51 19.33
C PRO A 224 -2.38 16.81 19.54
N SER A 225 -1.06 16.80 19.29
CA SER A 225 -0.22 17.99 19.51
C SER A 225 -0.55 19.16 18.58
N ASP A 226 -1.22 18.91 17.45
CA ASP A 226 -1.71 20.00 16.57
C ASP A 226 -2.83 20.81 17.21
N PHE A 227 -3.41 20.27 18.26
CA PHE A 227 -4.46 20.86 19.07
C PHE A 227 -3.95 21.18 20.47
N GLU A 228 -2.63 21.39 20.65
CA GLU A 228 -2.03 21.72 21.95
C GLU A 228 -2.33 20.69 23.07
N GLY A 229 -2.72 19.45 22.72
CA GLY A 229 -3.18 18.47 23.71
C GLY A 229 -4.55 18.80 24.34
N ARG A 230 -5.30 19.70 23.70
CA ARG A 230 -6.61 20.19 24.11
C ARG A 230 -7.74 19.65 23.21
N PRO A 231 -8.49 18.63 23.65
CA PRO A 231 -9.55 17.98 22.84
C PRO A 231 -10.67 18.94 22.40
N GLU A 232 -10.89 20.02 23.15
CA GLU A 232 -11.89 21.05 22.84
C GLU A 232 -11.58 21.86 21.58
N LEU A 233 -10.32 21.86 21.12
CA LEU A 233 -9.91 22.51 19.88
C LEU A 233 -10.22 21.66 18.64
N VAL A 234 -10.61 20.40 18.83
CA VAL A 234 -10.93 19.47 17.73
C VAL A 234 -12.34 19.72 17.23
N ARG A 235 -12.47 20.04 15.93
CA ARG A 235 -13.77 20.18 15.28
C ARG A 235 -14.31 18.82 14.85
N LEU A 236 -15.32 18.33 15.56
CA LEU A 236 -16.06 17.14 15.17
C LEU A 236 -17.42 17.48 14.53
N PRO A 237 -17.98 16.58 13.70
CA PRO A 237 -19.28 16.75 13.05
C PRO A 237 -20.43 16.88 14.05
N GLY A 238 -21.46 17.63 13.67
CA GLY A 238 -22.69 17.76 14.46
C GLY A 238 -22.49 18.39 15.85
N GLY A 239 -21.39 19.11 16.07
CA GLY A 239 -21.06 19.70 17.36
C GLY A 239 -20.58 18.71 18.42
N ALA A 240 -20.26 17.46 18.01
CA ALA A 240 -19.69 16.47 18.92
C ALA A 240 -18.38 16.99 19.54
N ARG A 241 -18.04 16.50 20.73
CA ARG A 241 -16.81 16.86 21.44
C ARG A 241 -16.11 15.61 21.94
N LEU A 242 -14.79 15.66 21.94
CA LEU A 242 -13.98 14.70 22.66
C LEU A 242 -14.05 15.06 24.15
N VAL A 243 -14.29 14.06 24.99
CA VAL A 243 -14.32 14.21 26.45
C VAL A 243 -13.08 13.49 26.98
N LYS A 244 -12.29 14.15 27.83
CA LYS A 244 -11.27 13.46 28.62
C LYS A 244 -12.01 12.62 29.66
N ASN A 245 -11.71 11.33 29.74
CA ASN A 245 -12.05 10.61 30.96
C ASN A 245 -11.18 11.23 32.06
N GLU A 246 -11.81 11.75 33.11
CA GLU A 246 -11.12 12.31 34.28
C GLU A 246 -10.54 11.21 35.20
N GLU A 247 -10.71 9.95 34.81
CA GLU A 247 -10.22 8.75 35.49
C GLU A 247 -9.07 8.11 34.68
N GLU A 248 -7.90 8.75 34.66
CA GLU A 248 -6.57 8.15 34.51
C GLU A 248 -5.47 9.20 34.78
#